data_AF-A0A0C3PQT8-F1
#
_entry.id   AF-A0A0C3PQT8-F1
#
_cell.length_a   1.000
_cell.length_b   1.000
_cell.length_c   1.000
_cell.angle_alpha   90.00
_cell.angle_beta   90.00
_cell.angle_gamma   90.00
#
_symmetry.space_group_name_H-M   'P 1'
#
loop_
_entity.id
_entity.type
_entity.pdbx_description
1 polymer ?
#
loop_
_entity_poly.entity_id
_entity_poly.type
_entity_poly.pdbx_seq_one_letter_code
_entity_poly.pdbx_strand_id
1 'polypeptide(L)'
;MHATWLKNCSSTHCLGTKTPYEMLYNRPPNLSKIPVWGCCVKVHDTVRDKSVAMFVRYGHWVGFDPESDGHHIYWPDTQAIRIEQSVIFKC
;
A
#
# COMPACT_ATOMS: atom_id res chain seq x y z
N MET A 1 -2.94 10.54 -6.06
CA MET A 1 -3.22 11.52 -4.97
C MET A 1 -3.51 10.80 -3.62
N HIS A 2 -2.63 9.89 -3.17
CA HIS A 2 -2.80 9.15 -1.91
C HIS A 2 -2.28 9.93 -0.69
N ALA A 3 -1.18 10.67 -0.86
CA ALA A 3 -0.57 11.48 0.20
C ALA A 3 -1.52 12.54 0.77
N THR A 4 -2.31 13.21 -0.08
CA THR A 4 -3.32 14.19 0.35
C THR A 4 -4.40 13.55 1.22
N TRP A 5 -4.86 12.36 0.82
CA TRP A 5 -5.86 11.62 1.58
C TRP A 5 -5.31 11.16 2.94
N LEU A 6 -4.08 10.63 2.97
CA LEU A 6 -3.38 10.30 4.22
C LEU A 6 -3.24 11.51 5.14
N LYS A 7 -2.91 12.68 4.58
CA LYS A 7 -2.79 13.92 5.36
C LYS A 7 -4.11 14.31 6.00
N ASN A 8 -5.22 14.16 5.29
CA ASN A 8 -6.57 14.42 5.81
C ASN A 8 -7.00 13.40 6.87
N CYS A 9 -6.43 12.19 6.83
CA CYS A 9 -6.69 11.11 7.78
C CYS A 9 -5.67 11.03 8.94
N SER A 10 -4.68 11.92 8.96
CA SER A 10 -3.65 11.97 10.01
C SER A 10 -3.90 13.15 10.94
N SER A 11 -3.53 13.01 12.21
CA SER A 11 -3.57 14.14 13.13
C SER A 11 -2.62 15.24 12.65
N THR A 12 -3.01 16.48 12.92
CA THR A 12 -2.17 17.65 12.63
C THR A 12 -2.07 18.49 13.89
N HIS A 13 -0.89 19.06 14.14
CA HIS A 13 -0.63 19.82 15.36
C HIS A 13 -1.69 20.89 15.64
N CYS A 14 -2.15 21.59 14.60
CA CYS A 14 -3.16 22.64 14.70
C CYS A 14 -4.55 22.14 15.15
N LEU A 15 -4.84 20.85 15.00
CA LEU A 15 -6.11 20.21 15.35
C LEU A 15 -6.01 19.31 16.59
N GLY A 16 -4.86 19.33 17.28
CA GLY A 16 -4.60 18.47 18.44
C GLY A 16 -4.68 16.99 18.07
N THR A 17 -5.62 16.26 18.70
CA THR A 17 -5.81 14.81 18.48
C THR A 17 -6.75 14.49 17.31
N LYS A 18 -7.38 15.49 16.70
CA LYS A 18 -8.35 15.30 15.61
C LYS A 18 -7.69 15.39 14.24
N THR A 19 -8.22 14.64 13.29
CA THR A 19 -7.85 14.69 11.87
C THR A 19 -8.67 15.76 11.13
N PRO A 20 -8.17 16.33 10.02
CA PRO A 20 -8.98 17.20 9.17
C PRO A 20 -10.29 16.53 8.70
N TYR A 21 -10.27 15.22 8.42
CA TYR A 21 -11.46 14.45 8.06
C TYR A 21 -12.50 14.44 9.18
N GLU A 22 -12.07 14.18 10.41
CA GLU A 22 -12.97 14.21 11.58
C GLU A 22 -13.56 15.58 11.83
N MET A 23 -12.78 16.64 11.66
CA MET A 23 -13.28 18.01 11.82
C MET A 23 -14.37 18.34 10.79
N LEU A 24 -14.25 17.82 9.57
CA LEU A 24 -15.21 18.08 8.50
C LEU A 24 -16.49 17.21 8.60
N TYR A 25 -16.34 15.92 8.92
CA TYR A 25 -17.44 14.95 8.86
C TYR A 25 -17.97 14.52 10.24
N ASN A 26 -17.35 15.00 11.32
CA ASN A 26 -17.67 14.64 12.71
C ASN A 26 -17.69 13.11 12.97
N ARG A 27 -16.86 12.38 12.23
CA ARG A 27 -16.66 10.93 12.36
C ARG A 27 -15.23 10.55 11.95
N PRO A 28 -14.66 9.45 12.50
CA PRO A 28 -13.32 9.00 12.11
C PRO A 28 -13.26 8.59 10.63
N PRO A 29 -12.13 8.80 9.95
CA PRO A 29 -11.91 8.26 8.61
C PRO A 29 -11.92 6.73 8.65
N ASN A 30 -12.51 6.10 7.63
CA ASN A 30 -12.41 4.66 7.48
C ASN A 30 -11.05 4.28 6.87
N LEU A 31 -10.16 3.75 7.71
CA LEU A 31 -8.81 3.31 7.32
C LEU A 31 -8.75 1.81 6.96
N SER A 32 -9.86 1.08 6.95
CA SER A 32 -9.89 -0.37 6.74
C SER A 32 -9.35 -0.82 5.37
N LYS A 33 -9.24 0.11 4.42
CA LYS A 33 -8.74 -0.15 3.06
C LYS A 33 -7.27 0.19 2.89
N ILE A 34 -6.60 0.74 3.91
CA ILE A 34 -5.16 1.00 3.86
C ILE A 34 -4.45 -0.29 4.26
N PRO A 35 -3.57 -0.84 3.40
CA PRO A 35 -2.72 -1.93 3.81
C PRO A 35 -1.77 -1.51 4.93
N VAL A 36 -1.46 -2.44 5.83
CA VAL A 36 -0.47 -2.19 6.89
C VAL A 36 0.92 -2.11 6.26
N TRP A 37 1.70 -1.09 6.64
CA TRP A 37 3.09 -0.97 6.19
C TRP A 37 3.88 -2.22 6.55
N GLY A 38 4.63 -2.75 5.59
CA GLY A 38 5.41 -3.96 5.72
C GLY A 38 4.58 -5.25 5.69
N CYS A 39 3.27 -5.22 5.43
CA CYS A 39 2.50 -6.46 5.41
C CYS A 39 2.89 -7.35 4.22
N CYS A 40 2.88 -8.67 4.45
CA CYS A 40 3.31 -9.65 3.46
C CYS A 40 2.30 -9.71 2.32
N VAL A 41 2.79 -9.55 1.10
CA VAL A 41 1.99 -9.59 -0.12
C VAL A 41 2.48 -10.66 -1.07
N LYS A 42 1.56 -11.20 -1.84
CA LYS A 42 1.83 -12.07 -2.98
C LYS A 42 1.78 -11.24 -4.25
N VAL A 43 2.83 -11.30 -5.05
CA VAL A 43 2.85 -10.69 -6.39
C VAL A 43 2.88 -11.80 -7.42
N HIS A 44 2.02 -11.67 -8.43
CA HIS A 44 2.01 -12.58 -9.57
C HIS A 44 3.02 -12.11 -10.61
N ASP A 45 4.04 -12.92 -10.86
CA ASP A 45 4.93 -12.70 -11.98
C ASP A 45 4.22 -13.08 -13.29
N THR A 46 4.16 -12.14 -14.24
CA THR A 46 3.51 -12.35 -15.55
C THR A 46 4.51 -12.74 -16.63
N VAL A 47 5.79 -12.93 -16.29
CA VAL A 47 6.80 -13.37 -17.25
C VAL A 47 6.45 -14.77 -17.77
N ARG A 48 6.13 -14.76 -19.07
CA ARG A 48 5.44 -15.76 -19.87
C ARG A 48 6.39 -16.90 -20.24
N ASP A 49 6.70 -17.80 -19.32
CA ASP A 49 7.23 -19.11 -19.68
C ASP A 49 6.32 -20.26 -19.25
N LYS A 50 5.88 -21.01 -20.26
CA LYS A 50 4.78 -21.98 -20.23
C LYS A 50 5.16 -23.33 -19.62
N SER A 51 5.99 -23.36 -18.58
CA SER A 51 6.38 -24.61 -17.92
C SER A 51 6.34 -24.48 -16.39
N VAL A 52 5.20 -24.92 -15.83
CA VAL A 52 5.07 -25.58 -14.52
C VAL A 52 5.84 -24.94 -13.35
N ALA A 53 5.31 -23.85 -12.80
CA ALA A 53 5.10 -23.62 -11.36
C ALA A 53 4.65 -22.16 -11.17
N MET A 54 3.60 -21.94 -10.39
CA MET A 54 3.10 -20.62 -10.01
C MET A 54 4.24 -19.78 -9.40
N PHE A 55 4.83 -18.83 -10.13
CA PHE A 55 5.80 -17.86 -9.61
C PHE A 55 5.09 -16.78 -8.76
N VAL A 56 4.46 -17.21 -7.68
CA VAL A 56 3.96 -16.30 -6.65
C VAL A 56 5.15 -15.92 -5.77
N ARG A 57 5.62 -14.68 -5.91
CA ARG A 57 6.70 -14.15 -5.07
C ARG A 57 6.12 -13.40 -3.87
N TYR A 58 6.80 -13.51 -2.73
CA TYR A 58 6.43 -12.82 -1.50
C TYR A 58 7.29 -11.57 -1.31
N GLY A 59 6.64 -10.44 -1.10
CA GLY A 59 7.28 -9.16 -0.81
C GLY A 59 6.61 -8.47 0.37
N HIS A 60 7.14 -7.32 0.76
CA HIS A 60 6.58 -6.48 1.81
C HIS A 60 6.03 -5.20 1.20
N TRP A 61 4.77 -4.88 1.50
CA TRP A 61 4.15 -3.67 0.97
C TRP A 61 4.71 -2.42 1.64
N VAL A 62 5.14 -1.43 0.85
CA VAL A 62 5.73 -0.18 1.34
C VAL A 62 4.77 0.99 1.18
N GLY A 63 3.97 1.01 0.11
CA GLY A 63 3.09 2.13 -0.17
C GLY A 63 2.45 2.07 -1.56
N PHE A 64 1.67 3.09 -1.87
CA PHE A 64 1.19 3.33 -3.23
C PHE A 64 2.24 4.08 -4.04
N ASP A 65 2.30 3.78 -5.33
CA ASP A 65 3.07 4.57 -6.28
C ASP A 65 2.34 5.91 -6.55
N PRO A 66 3.04 7.06 -6.59
CA PRO A 66 2.39 8.34 -6.85
C PRO A 66 2.02 8.57 -8.32
N GLU A 67 2.66 7.86 -9.26
CA GLU A 67 2.55 8.09 -10.71
C GLU A 67 1.66 7.07 -11.42
N SER A 68 1.41 5.92 -10.81
CA SER A 68 0.60 4.83 -11.32
C SER A 68 -0.35 4.27 -10.27
N ASP A 69 -1.31 3.43 -10.70
CA ASP A 69 -2.15 2.65 -9.79
C ASP A 69 -1.40 1.43 -9.19
N GLY A 70 -0.07 1.43 -9.24
CA GLY A 70 0.79 0.39 -8.69
C GLY A 70 1.09 0.53 -7.20
N HIS A 71 1.71 -0.51 -6.66
CA HIS A 71 2.17 -0.57 -5.28
C HIS A 71 3.69 -0.71 -5.22
N HIS A 72 4.33 0.01 -4.30
CA HIS A 72 5.73 -0.21 -3.97
C HIS A 72 5.87 -1.45 -3.09
N ILE A 73 6.59 -2.45 -3.62
CA ILE A 73 6.89 -3.70 -2.95
C ILE A 73 8.39 -3.77 -2.69
N TYR A 74 8.75 -3.99 -1.43
CA TYR A 74 10.11 -4.32 -1.03
C TYR A 74 10.36 -5.82 -1.21
N TRP A 75 11.44 -6.13 -1.92
CA TRP A 75 11.89 -7.47 -2.24
C TRP A 75 13.10 -7.84 -1.38
N PRO A 76 12.96 -8.69 -0.34
CA PRO A 76 14.05 -8.98 0.59
C PRO A 76 15.26 -9.66 -0.06
N ASP A 77 15.05 -10.41 -1.14
CA ASP A 77 16.07 -11.14 -1.87
C ASP A 77 16.98 -10.24 -2.72
N THR A 78 16.42 -9.16 -3.27
CA THR A 78 17.15 -8.18 -4.09
C THR A 78 17.42 -6.87 -3.35
N GLN A 79 16.89 -6.73 -2.13
CA GLN A 79 16.93 -5.51 -1.32
C GLN A 79 16.48 -4.25 -2.09
N ALA A 80 15.53 -4.44 -3.01
CA ALA A 80 15.06 -3.38 -3.90
C ALA A 80 13.57 -3.14 -3.72
N ILE A 81 13.14 -1.91 -4.02
CA ILE A 81 11.72 -1.55 -4.12
C ILE A 81 11.35 -1.52 -5.59
N ARG A 82 10.25 -2.18 -5.97
CA ARG A 82 9.70 -2.14 -7.32
C ARG A 82 8.21 -1.83 -7.29
N ILE A 83 7.71 -1.29 -8.39
CA ILE A 83 6.28 -1.01 -8.59
C ILE A 83 5.62 -2.26 -9.16
N GLU A 84 4.60 -2.76 -8.48
CA GLU A 84 3.84 -3.94 -8.89
C GLU A 84 2.34 -3.62 -8.91
N GLN A 85 1.65 -4.06 -9.98
CA GLN A 85 0.20 -3.81 -10.14
C GLN A 85 -0.65 -4.98 -9.63
N SER A 86 -0.17 -6.22 -9.76
CA SER A 86 -0.91 -7.42 -9.36
C SER A 86 -0.46 -7.89 -7.98
N VAL A 87 -1.07 -7.30 -6.94
CA VAL A 87 -0.71 -7.54 -5.54
C VAL A 87 -1.90 -8.11 -4.77
N ILE A 88 -1.70 -9.24 -4.10
CA ILE A 88 -2.68 -9.85 -3.20
C ILE A 88 -2.19 -9.68 -1.77
N PHE A 89 -2.96 -8.96 -0.96
CA PHE A 89 -2.70 -8.73 0.45
C PHE A 89 -3.10 -9.95 1.28
N LYS A 90 -2.25 -10.35 2.23
CA LYS A 90 -2.54 -11.37 3.25
C LYS A 90 -2.77 -10.75 4.64
N CYS A 91 -3.22 -9.51 4.63
CA CYS A 91 -3.53 -8.66 5.75
C CYS A 91 -5.08 -8.66 5.82
#